data_AF-A0A1U8DRF5-F1
#
_entry.id   AF-A0A1U8DRF5-F1
#
_cell.length_a   1.000
_cell.length_b   1.000
_cell.length_c   1.000
_cell.angle_alpha   90.00
_cell.angle_beta   90.00
_cell.angle_gamma   90.00
#
_symmetry.space_group_name_H-M   'P 1'
#
loop_
_entity.id
_entity.type
_entity.pdbx_description
1 polymer ?
#
loop_
_entity_poly.entity_id
_entity_poly.type
_entity_poly.pdbx_seq_one_letter_code
_entity_poly.pdbx_strand_id
1 'polypeptide(L)'
;MGSQALATARTLLQHEQDAWQSLIASIQGLPTSMQEQVQQGCQHLGELQAAFSSAPSFQELPEELLSQSREKLAKAQECLDDLLEYVIKKMPLTWVVGPLSPAGGSAEQEEELVSEGKVEEPAGEGKVEP
;
A
#
# COMPACT_ATOMS: atom_id res chain seq x y z
N MET A 1 -18.78 2.91 29.10
CA MET A 1 -19.29 2.64 27.75
C MET A 1 -18.83 3.68 26.73
N GLY A 2 -18.97 5.00 26.98
CA GLY A 2 -18.58 6.04 26.01
C GLY A 2 -17.09 6.12 25.66
N SER A 3 -16.18 5.74 26.56
CA SER A 3 -14.73 5.74 26.28
C SER A 3 -14.30 4.63 25.33
N GLN A 4 -14.92 3.44 25.41
CA GLN A 4 -14.61 2.31 24.54
C GLN A 4 -15.05 2.59 23.09
N ALA A 5 -16.26 3.14 22.90
CA ALA A 5 -16.77 3.48 21.56
C ALA A 5 -15.89 4.54 20.87
N LEU A 6 -15.39 5.52 21.63
CA LEU A 6 -14.46 6.52 21.10
C LEU A 6 -13.10 5.92 20.75
N ALA A 7 -12.57 5.02 21.60
CA ALA A 7 -11.33 4.30 21.31
C ALA A 7 -11.45 3.48 20.02
N THR A 8 -12.55 2.74 19.84
CA THR A 8 -12.79 2.00 18.59
C THR A 8 -12.93 2.93 17.39
N ALA A 9 -13.61 4.07 17.53
CA ALA A 9 -13.74 5.04 16.45
C ALA A 9 -12.38 5.61 16.03
N ARG A 10 -11.50 5.93 16.98
CA ARG A 10 -10.14 6.41 16.71
C ARG A 10 -9.30 5.38 15.97
N THR A 11 -9.33 4.12 16.40
CA THR A 11 -8.57 3.04 15.74
C THR A 11 -9.05 2.83 14.31
N LEU A 12 -10.37 2.85 14.06
CA LEU A 12 -10.92 2.74 12.71
C LEU A 12 -10.51 3.92 11.83
N LEU A 13 -10.58 5.14 12.36
CA LEU A 13 -10.20 6.34 11.62
C LEU A 13 -8.69 6.38 11.31
N GLN A 14 -7.85 5.88 12.21
CA GLN A 14 -6.41 5.70 11.98
C GLN A 14 -6.15 4.70 10.85
N HIS A 15 -6.78 3.54 10.89
CA HIS A 15 -6.63 2.53 9.85
C HIS A 15 -7.06 3.04 8.46
N GLU A 16 -8.16 3.78 8.39
CA GLU A 16 -8.59 4.45 7.15
C GLU A 16 -7.57 5.51 6.71
N GLN A 17 -7.03 6.31 7.63
CA GLN A 17 -6.04 7.33 7.28
C GLN A 17 -4.80 6.72 6.61
N ASP A 18 -4.29 5.59 7.11
CA ASP A 18 -3.17 4.88 6.50
C ASP A 18 -3.53 4.39 5.08
N ALA A 19 -4.75 3.89 4.88
CA ALA A 19 -5.24 3.49 3.56
C ALA A 19 -5.33 4.68 2.58
N TRP A 20 -5.84 5.83 3.03
CA TRP A 20 -5.88 7.07 2.22
C TRP A 20 -4.48 7.59 1.87
N GLN A 21 -3.51 7.51 2.79
CA GLN A 21 -2.14 7.89 2.49
C GLN A 21 -1.49 6.95 1.46
N SER A 22 -1.73 5.65 1.59
CA SER A 22 -1.31 4.67 0.59
C SER A 22 -1.97 4.95 -0.77
N LEU A 23 -3.26 5.29 -0.77
CA LEU A 23 -3.99 5.66 -1.98
C LEU A 23 -3.39 6.91 -2.63
N ILE A 24 -3.09 7.97 -1.88
CA ILE A 24 -2.45 9.20 -2.39
C ILE A 24 -1.12 8.87 -3.09
N ALA A 25 -0.32 7.99 -2.50
CA ALA A 25 0.94 7.55 -3.12
C ALA A 25 0.70 6.74 -4.41
N SER A 26 -0.41 5.98 -4.47
CA SER A 26 -0.77 5.15 -5.61
C SER A 26 -1.41 5.91 -6.78
N ILE A 27 -2.03 7.07 -6.56
CA ILE A 27 -2.68 7.87 -7.62
C ILE A 27 -1.72 8.80 -8.37
N GLN A 28 -0.40 8.65 -8.13
CA GLN A 28 0.59 9.45 -8.83
C GLN A 28 0.49 9.25 -10.35
N GLY A 29 0.35 10.36 -11.06
CA GLY A 29 0.21 10.37 -12.52
C GLY A 29 -1.24 10.40 -13.04
N LEU A 30 -2.26 10.36 -12.17
CA LEU A 30 -3.63 10.73 -12.55
C LEU A 30 -3.76 12.25 -12.83
N PRO A 31 -4.83 12.72 -13.49
CA PRO A 31 -5.06 14.16 -13.66
C PRO A 31 -5.12 14.89 -12.33
N THR A 32 -4.63 16.13 -12.31
CA THR A 32 -4.56 16.97 -11.11
C THR A 32 -5.92 17.12 -10.42
N SER A 33 -7.00 17.24 -11.19
CA SER A 33 -8.37 17.32 -10.65
C SER A 33 -8.74 16.12 -9.78
N MET A 34 -8.33 14.91 -10.16
CA MET A 34 -8.60 13.69 -9.40
C MET A 34 -7.71 13.61 -8.17
N GLN A 35 -6.45 14.00 -8.30
CA GLN A 35 -5.51 14.04 -7.17
C GLN A 35 -5.95 15.05 -6.10
N GLU A 36 -6.45 16.22 -6.50
CA GLU A 36 -6.99 17.23 -5.61
C GLU A 36 -8.22 16.74 -4.86
N GLN A 37 -9.15 16.04 -5.52
CA GLN A 37 -10.32 15.46 -4.85
C GLN A 37 -9.93 14.44 -3.77
N VAL A 38 -9.02 13.52 -4.08
CA VAL A 38 -8.54 12.51 -3.12
C VAL A 38 -7.79 13.17 -1.96
N GLN A 39 -6.97 14.19 -2.24
CA GLN A 39 -6.25 14.92 -1.21
C GLN A 39 -7.20 15.70 -0.29
N GLN A 40 -8.27 16.31 -0.82
CA GLN A 40 -9.32 16.94 -0.02
C GLN A 40 -10.03 15.93 0.89
N GLY A 41 -10.36 14.74 0.38
CA GLY A 41 -10.92 13.64 1.17
C GLY A 41 -10.01 13.25 2.35
N CYS A 42 -8.71 13.10 2.09
CA CYS A 42 -7.73 12.78 3.14
C CYS A 42 -7.56 13.91 4.16
N GLN A 43 -7.56 15.17 3.74
CA GLN A 43 -7.51 16.33 4.63
C GLN A 43 -8.73 16.36 5.56
N HIS A 44 -9.93 16.14 5.01
CA HIS A 44 -11.17 16.07 5.78
C HIS A 44 -11.17 14.93 6.81
N LEU A 45 -10.61 13.77 6.45
CA LEU A 45 -10.45 12.66 7.39
C LEU A 45 -9.43 12.97 8.50
N GLY A 46 -8.33 13.66 8.16
CA GLY A 46 -7.35 14.11 9.15
C GLY A 46 -7.91 15.13 10.15
N GLU A 47 -8.69 16.10 9.67
CA GLU A 47 -9.42 17.04 10.55
C GLU A 47 -10.37 16.31 11.51
N LEU A 48 -11.07 15.30 11.00
CA LEU A 48 -11.97 14.48 11.79
C LEU A 48 -11.21 13.66 12.85
N GLN A 49 -10.08 13.08 12.48
CA GLN A 49 -9.21 12.34 13.40
C GLN A 49 -8.68 13.23 14.51
N ALA A 50 -8.25 14.45 14.19
CA ALA A 50 -7.79 15.42 15.18
C ALA A 50 -8.93 15.78 16.16
N ALA A 51 -10.14 16.03 15.65
CA ALA A 51 -11.30 16.35 16.47
C ALA A 51 -11.68 15.19 17.41
N PHE A 52 -11.71 13.95 16.91
CA PHE A 52 -11.99 12.75 17.70
C PHE A 52 -10.89 12.42 18.70
N SER A 53 -9.63 12.77 18.40
CA SER A 53 -8.49 12.58 19.30
C SER A 53 -8.48 13.60 20.44
N SER A 54 -8.96 14.82 20.17
CA SER A 54 -9.04 15.89 21.18
C SER A 54 -10.17 15.70 22.20
N ALA A 55 -11.23 14.96 21.86
CA ALA A 55 -12.37 14.77 22.76
C ALA A 55 -12.08 13.73 23.86
N PRO A 56 -12.33 13.99 25.15
CA PRO A 56 -12.06 13.00 26.21
C PRO A 56 -13.13 11.90 26.29
N SER A 57 -14.35 12.14 25.79
CA SER A 57 -15.44 11.16 25.78
C SER A 57 -16.37 11.35 24.57
N PHE A 58 -17.08 10.28 24.17
CA PHE A 58 -18.02 10.34 23.04
C PHE A 58 -19.23 11.26 23.29
N GLN A 59 -19.56 11.50 24.56
CA GLN A 59 -20.67 12.39 24.95
C GLN A 59 -20.30 13.87 24.86
N GLU A 60 -19.01 14.18 24.78
CA GLU A 60 -18.50 15.55 24.62
C GLU A 60 -18.24 15.92 23.16
N LEU A 61 -18.47 14.98 22.23
CA LEU A 61 -18.45 15.27 20.81
C LEU A 61 -19.75 15.99 20.42
N PRO A 62 -19.67 17.16 19.77
CA PRO A 62 -20.86 17.82 19.23
C PRO A 62 -21.57 16.92 18.21
N GLU A 63 -22.90 16.88 18.22
CA GLU A 63 -23.67 16.17 17.18
C GLU A 63 -23.34 16.70 15.78
N GLU A 64 -23.03 17.99 15.66
CA GLU A 64 -22.57 18.60 14.41
C GLU A 64 -21.30 17.91 13.89
N LEU A 65 -20.35 17.59 14.77
CA LEU A 65 -19.11 16.90 14.38
C LEU A 65 -19.39 15.45 13.95
N LEU A 66 -20.35 14.77 14.57
CA LEU A 66 -20.80 13.44 14.16
C LEU A 66 -21.54 13.48 12.81
N SER A 67 -22.34 14.52 12.55
CA SER A 67 -22.97 14.72 11.25
C SER A 67 -21.93 15.02 10.17
N GLN A 68 -20.99 15.91 10.47
CA GLN A 68 -19.87 16.23 9.57
C GLN A 68 -18.99 15.03 9.29
N SER A 69 -18.75 14.17 10.28
CA SER A 69 -17.94 12.96 10.09
C SER A 69 -18.54 12.02 9.05
N ARG A 70 -19.86 11.80 9.17
CA ARG A 70 -20.62 10.96 8.25
C ARG A 70 -20.67 11.57 6.86
N GLU A 71 -20.85 12.89 6.76
CA GLU A 71 -20.83 13.59 5.48
C GLU A 71 -19.44 13.52 4.81
N LYS A 72 -18.37 13.79 5.57
CA LYS A 72 -16.99 13.72 5.08
C LYS A 72 -16.65 12.32 4.59
N LEU A 73 -17.07 11.28 5.33
CA LEU A 73 -16.87 9.89 4.92
C LEU A 73 -17.66 9.53 3.65
N ALA A 74 -18.91 10.01 3.53
CA ALA A 74 -19.70 9.82 2.31
C ALA A 74 -19.07 10.50 1.09
N LYS A 75 -18.55 11.73 1.24
CA LYS A 75 -17.81 12.44 0.20
C LYS A 75 -16.50 11.73 -0.18
N ALA A 76 -15.80 11.19 0.81
CA ALA A 76 -14.59 10.42 0.58
C ALA A 76 -14.90 9.13 -0.21
N GLN A 77 -16.00 8.45 0.13
CA GLN A 77 -16.48 7.29 -0.63
C GLN A 77 -16.86 7.66 -2.07
N GLU A 78 -17.63 8.73 -2.28
CA GLU A 78 -17.99 9.23 -3.61
C GLU A 78 -16.75 9.56 -4.46
N CYS A 79 -15.73 10.20 -3.84
CA CYS A 79 -14.46 10.46 -4.50
C CYS A 79 -13.73 9.19 -4.94
N LEU A 80 -13.79 8.11 -4.15
CA LEU A 80 -13.21 6.82 -4.52
C LEU A 80 -13.97 6.19 -5.70
N ASP A 81 -15.30 6.25 -5.67
CA ASP A 81 -16.15 5.74 -6.74
C ASP A 81 -15.89 6.51 -8.06
N ASP A 82 -15.81 7.84 -8.00
CA ASP A 82 -15.47 8.69 -9.15
C ASP A 82 -14.07 8.39 -9.70
N LEU A 83 -13.10 8.21 -8.80
CA LEU A 83 -11.73 7.83 -9.17
C LEU A 83 -11.71 6.48 -9.88
N LEU A 84 -12.40 5.48 -9.33
CA LEU A 84 -12.50 4.15 -9.91
C LEU A 84 -13.16 4.19 -11.28
N GLU A 85 -14.27 4.92 -11.41
CA GLU A 85 -14.97 5.09 -12.67
C GLU A 85 -14.07 5.76 -13.71
N TYR A 86 -13.33 6.80 -13.30
CA TYR A 86 -12.38 7.49 -14.17
C TYR A 86 -11.29 6.55 -14.68
N VAL A 87 -10.65 5.79 -13.79
CA VAL A 87 -9.60 4.83 -14.14
C VAL A 87 -10.13 3.78 -15.12
N ILE A 88 -11.32 3.23 -14.86
CA ILE A 88 -11.93 2.20 -15.73
C ILE A 88 -12.27 2.77 -17.11
N LYS A 89 -12.84 4.00 -17.18
CA LYS A 89 -13.26 4.60 -18.46
C LYS A 89 -12.11 5.14 -19.29
N LYS A 90 -11.11 5.74 -18.65
CA LYS A 90 -10.07 6.52 -19.33
C LYS A 90 -8.73 5.79 -19.42
N MET A 91 -8.50 4.81 -18.55
CA MET A 91 -7.27 4.03 -18.44
C MET A 91 -6.02 4.89 -18.66
N PRO A 92 -5.75 5.84 -17.75
CA PRO A 92 -4.71 6.84 -17.94
C PRO A 92 -3.33 6.19 -18.11
N LEU A 93 -2.68 6.43 -19.25
CA LEU A 93 -1.33 5.95 -19.54
C LEU A 93 -0.26 6.56 -18.61
N THR A 94 -0.58 7.70 -18.00
CA THR A 94 0.31 8.41 -17.08
C THR A 94 0.27 7.86 -15.66
N TRP A 95 -0.66 6.95 -15.35
CA TRP A 95 -0.83 6.42 -14.00
C TRP A 95 0.23 5.37 -13.67
N VAL A 96 0.92 5.56 -12.55
CA VAL A 96 1.94 4.64 -12.05
C VAL A 96 1.28 3.60 -11.15
N VAL A 97 1.13 2.36 -11.62
CA VAL A 97 0.45 1.26 -10.91
C VAL A 97 1.34 0.59 -9.85
N GLY A 98 2.23 1.36 -9.22
CA GLY A 98 3.06 0.91 -8.10
C GLY A 98 4.38 0.21 -8.48
N PRO A 99 5.15 -0.23 -7.47
CA PRO A 99 6.42 -0.91 -7.68
C PRO A 99 6.18 -2.27 -8.33
N LEU A 100 6.58 -2.40 -9.60
CA LEU A 100 6.53 -3.66 -10.34
C LEU A 100 7.87 -4.37 -10.20
N SER A 101 7.89 -5.50 -9.49
CA SER A 101 9.08 -6.36 -9.46
C SER A 101 9.04 -7.35 -10.62
N PRO A 102 10.14 -7.53 -11.38
CA PRO A 102 10.21 -8.57 -12.39
C PRO A 102 10.05 -9.95 -11.72
N ALA A 103 9.18 -10.79 -12.27
CA ALA A 103 8.93 -12.14 -11.73
C ALA A 103 10.12 -13.11 -11.90
N GLY A 104 11.15 -12.72 -12.64
CA GLY A 104 12.38 -13.47 -12.83
C GLY A 104 13.53 -12.80 -12.11
N GLY A 105 13.81 -13.22 -10.89
CA GLY A 105 15.12 -12.98 -10.29
C GLY A 105 16.15 -13.83 -11.02
N SER A 106 16.97 -13.25 -11.89
CA SER A 106 18.35 -13.72 -12.02
C SER A 106 19.12 -13.08 -10.87
N ALA A 107 18.80 -13.52 -9.65
CA ALA A 107 19.74 -13.43 -8.55
C ALA A 107 20.54 -14.72 -8.64
N GLU A 108 21.53 -14.72 -9.52
CA GLU A 108 22.63 -15.69 -9.49
C GLU A 108 23.37 -15.45 -8.17
N GLN A 109 22.88 -16.08 -7.10
CA GLN A 109 23.67 -16.36 -5.92
C GLN A 109 24.56 -17.55 -6.28
N GLU A 110 25.74 -17.24 -6.79
CA GLU A 110 26.81 -18.22 -6.96
C GLU A 110 27.53 -18.35 -5.60
N GLU A 111 27.02 -19.25 -4.75
CA GLU A 111 27.79 -19.85 -3.66
C GLU A 111 27.28 -21.28 -3.42
N GLU A 112 27.98 -22.28 -3.95
CA GLU A 112 28.34 -23.49 -3.19
C GLU A 112 29.43 -24.31 -3.91
N LEU A 113 30.62 -24.28 -3.30
CA LEU A 113 31.51 -25.41 -3.01
C LEU A 113 31.37 -26.68 -3.88
N VAL A 114 32.42 -26.99 -4.65
CA VAL A 114 32.81 -28.38 -4.86
C VAL A 114 34.28 -28.56 -4.44
N SER A 115 34.46 -29.04 -3.21
CA SER A 115 35.71 -29.64 -2.77
C SER A 115 35.65 -31.15 -2.97
N GLU A 116 36.71 -31.63 -3.61
CA GLU A 116 37.36 -32.94 -3.47
C GLU A 116 36.67 -34.20 -4.01
N GLY A 117 37.41 -34.92 -4.87
CA GLY A 117 37.25 -36.37 -4.96
C GLY A 117 37.74 -37.06 -6.22
N LYS A 118 39.05 -37.28 -6.30
CA LYS A 118 39.69 -38.48 -6.90
C LYS A 118 39.84 -38.54 -8.43
N VAL A 119 40.98 -38.06 -8.93
CA VAL A 119 41.53 -38.46 -10.24
C VAL A 119 42.07 -39.88 -10.13
N GLU A 120 41.59 -40.72 -11.02
CA GLU A 120 41.87 -42.13 -11.20
C GLU A 120 43.29 -42.34 -11.78
N GLU A 121 44.09 -43.14 -11.08
CA GLU A 121 45.30 -43.84 -11.58
C GLU A 121 44.86 -44.93 -12.58
N PRO A 122 45.66 -45.31 -13.61
CA PRO A 122 46.96 -45.91 -13.33
C PRO A 122 48.11 -45.70 -14.32
N ALA A 123 49.30 -45.89 -13.73
CA ALA A 123 50.59 -46.26 -14.30
C ALA A 123 50.55 -47.23 -15.50
N GLY A 124 51.52 -47.03 -16.40
CA GLY A 124 51.63 -47.73 -17.67
C GLY A 124 52.39 -49.05 -17.68
N GLU A 125 52.34 -49.68 -18.85
CA GLU A 125 53.30 -50.63 -19.46
C GLU A 125 52.65 -50.93 -20.84
N GLY A 126 53.25 -50.56 -21.97
CA GLY A 126 54.45 -51.18 -22.51
C GLY A 126 54.09 -52.49 -23.22
N LYS A 127 53.88 -52.47 -24.55
CA LYS A 127 54.59 -53.29 -25.56
C LYS A 127 53.85 -53.35 -26.91
N VAL A 128 54.64 -53.03 -27.93
CA VAL A 128 54.47 -53.07 -29.38
C VAL A 128 54.18 -54.47 -29.97
N GLU A 129 53.37 -54.47 -31.04
CA GLU A 129 53.16 -55.37 -32.21
C GLU A 129 53.97 -56.68 -32.40
N PRO A 130 53.61 -57.56 -33.37
CA PRO A 130 52.28 -57.90 -33.94
C PRO A 130 51.87 -59.37 -33.72
#